data_AF-A0A6P0TR50-F1
#
_entry.id   AF-A0A6P0TR50-F1
#
_cell.length_a   1.000
_cell.length_b   1.000
_cell.length_c   1.000
_cell.angle_alpha   90.00
_cell.angle_beta   90.00
_cell.angle_gamma   90.00
#
_symmetry.space_group_name_H-M   'P 1'
#
loop_
_entity.id
_entity.type
_entity.pdbx_description
1 polymer ?
#
loop_
_entity_poly.entity_id
_entity_poly.type
_entity_poly.pdbx_seq_one_letter_code
_entity_poly.pdbx_strand_id
1 'polypeptide(L)'
;MTQQARFMTAASLRFAAALLACAVMLLEAAAQQASELRAVRFGVAGAGKTRIVFDVKGAPDYAIKGDGAGAGRLFVEFANLASVHPDARAVKGRGLIKSATYDPNARAAARVALPLTRPAKIDGAFVIPPSSGNELHRLVIDVSAADKVAFFASLGLAAPPEKSATRQGKAPKAGTKSASTPAPSPKRQTAQLEPDAADNISNIKIFCI
;
A
#
# COMPACT_ATOMS: atom_id res chain seq x y z
N MET A 1 -61.10 -35.80 -26.15
CA MET A 1 -60.50 -35.58 -24.82
C MET A 1 -58.99 -35.24 -24.87
N THR A 2 -58.43 -34.79 -26.00
CA THR A 2 -56.97 -34.68 -26.21
C THR A 2 -56.40 -33.26 -26.12
N GLN A 3 -57.26 -32.23 -26.02
CA GLN A 3 -56.85 -30.82 -26.05
C GLN A 3 -56.50 -30.27 -24.65
N GLN A 4 -57.08 -30.82 -23.57
CA GLN A 4 -56.84 -30.36 -22.20
C GLN A 4 -55.44 -30.76 -21.66
N ALA A 5 -54.86 -31.85 -22.14
CA ALA A 5 -53.53 -32.32 -21.70
C ALA A 5 -52.36 -31.42 -22.19
N ARG A 6 -52.55 -30.69 -23.30
CA ARG A 6 -51.52 -29.81 -23.89
C ARG A 6 -51.42 -28.44 -23.23
N PHE A 7 -52.53 -27.94 -22.66
CA PHE A 7 -52.53 -26.69 -21.92
C PHE A 7 -51.91 -26.83 -20.52
N MET A 8 -52.07 -27.99 -19.87
CA MET A 8 -51.46 -28.25 -18.55
C MET A 8 -49.93 -28.43 -18.64
N THR A 9 -49.40 -28.99 -19.73
CA THR A 9 -47.94 -29.15 -19.92
C THR A 9 -47.22 -27.83 -20.18
N ALA A 10 -47.80 -26.91 -20.96
CA ALA A 10 -47.19 -25.60 -21.22
C ALA A 10 -47.20 -24.65 -20.00
N ALA A 11 -48.21 -24.75 -19.13
CA ALA A 11 -48.29 -23.96 -17.90
C ALA A 11 -47.27 -24.44 -16.85
N SER A 12 -47.12 -25.75 -16.68
CA SER A 12 -46.16 -26.35 -15.74
C SER A 12 -44.69 -26.05 -16.10
N LEU A 13 -44.35 -26.01 -17.39
CA LEU A 13 -42.98 -25.73 -17.85
C LEU A 13 -42.58 -24.26 -17.63
N ARG A 14 -43.53 -23.31 -17.79
CA ARG A 14 -43.29 -21.89 -17.51
C ARG A 14 -43.13 -21.60 -16.03
N PHE A 15 -43.90 -22.29 -15.19
CA PHE A 15 -43.78 -22.18 -13.73
C PHE A 15 -42.45 -22.75 -13.22
N ALA A 16 -42.03 -23.89 -13.75
CA ALA A 16 -40.72 -24.48 -13.45
C ALA A 16 -39.55 -23.58 -13.89
N ALA A 17 -39.64 -22.96 -15.08
CA ALA A 17 -38.64 -22.01 -15.54
C ALA A 17 -38.56 -20.74 -14.68
N ALA A 18 -39.71 -20.22 -14.22
CA ALA A 18 -39.76 -19.07 -13.32
C ALA A 18 -39.16 -19.38 -11.93
N LEU A 19 -39.44 -20.57 -11.38
CA LEU A 19 -38.85 -21.01 -10.12
C LEU A 19 -37.34 -21.22 -10.23
N LEU A 20 -36.86 -21.78 -11.35
CA LEU A 20 -35.43 -21.95 -11.60
C LEU A 20 -34.71 -20.60 -11.74
N ALA A 21 -35.30 -19.64 -12.47
CA ALA A 21 -34.75 -18.28 -12.58
C ALA A 21 -34.71 -17.56 -11.23
N CYS A 22 -35.75 -17.73 -10.40
CA CYS A 22 -35.79 -17.16 -9.05
C CYS A 22 -34.75 -17.79 -8.12
N ALA A 23 -34.52 -19.10 -8.23
CA ALA A 23 -33.47 -19.80 -7.48
C ALA A 23 -32.05 -19.36 -7.87
N VAL A 24 -31.79 -19.10 -9.16
CA VAL A 24 -30.49 -18.57 -9.63
C VAL A 24 -30.24 -17.17 -9.06
N MET A 25 -31.24 -16.29 -9.07
CA MET A 25 -31.13 -14.93 -8.49
C MET A 25 -30.90 -14.94 -6.97
N LEU A 26 -31.51 -15.88 -6.24
CA LEU A 26 -31.32 -16.00 -4.79
C LEU A 26 -29.93 -16.52 -4.41
N LEU A 27 -29.26 -17.27 -5.30
CA LEU A 27 -27.92 -17.79 -5.05
C LEU A 27 -26.85 -16.69 -5.15
N GLU A 28 -27.07 -15.67 -5.98
CA GLU A 28 -26.17 -14.52 -6.13
C GLU A 28 -26.26 -13.55 -4.95
N ALA A 29 -27.42 -13.44 -4.29
CA ALA A 29 -27.62 -12.56 -3.14
C ALA A 29 -26.98 -13.06 -1.84
N ALA A 30 -26.66 -14.35 -1.75
CA ALA A 30 -26.13 -14.96 -0.51
C ALA A 30 -24.63 -14.68 -0.24
N ALA A 31 -23.92 -14.03 -1.17
CA ALA A 31 -22.46 -13.88 -1.08
C ALA A 31 -21.97 -12.52 -0.55
N GLN A 32 -22.84 -11.51 -0.38
CA GLN A 32 -22.43 -10.23 0.22
C GLN A 32 -22.42 -10.33 1.75
N GLN A 33 -21.54 -11.16 2.29
CA GLN A 33 -21.31 -11.20 3.72
C GLN A 33 -20.66 -9.87 4.14
N ALA A 34 -21.32 -9.15 5.03
CA ALA A 34 -20.86 -7.89 5.57
C ALA A 34 -19.43 -8.06 6.14
N SER A 35 -18.47 -7.26 5.67
CA SER A 35 -17.07 -7.45 6.02
C SER A 35 -16.70 -6.72 7.32
N GLU A 36 -15.76 -7.28 8.07
CA GLU A 36 -15.23 -6.69 9.30
C GLU A 36 -13.70 -6.54 9.21
N LEU A 37 -13.19 -5.32 9.42
CA LEU A 37 -11.75 -5.07 9.46
C LEU A 37 -11.22 -5.44 10.85
N ARG A 38 -10.39 -6.48 10.91
CA ARG A 38 -9.85 -7.04 12.16
C ARG A 38 -8.51 -6.45 12.56
N ALA A 39 -7.62 -6.24 11.60
CA ALA A 39 -6.29 -5.70 11.87
C ALA A 39 -5.70 -5.00 10.64
N VAL A 40 -4.78 -4.07 10.89
CA VAL A 40 -3.90 -3.48 9.87
C VAL A 40 -2.46 -3.74 10.27
N ARG A 41 -1.66 -4.33 9.38
CA ARG A 41 -0.26 -4.70 9.62
C ARG A 41 0.65 -4.07 8.58
N PHE A 42 1.90 -3.85 8.99
CA PHE A 42 2.93 -3.31 8.12
C PHE A 42 4.17 -4.20 8.10
N GLY A 43 4.56 -4.64 6.90
CA GLY A 43 5.84 -5.28 6.62
C GLY A 43 6.78 -4.31 5.91
N VAL A 44 8.05 -4.26 6.31
CA VAL A 44 9.06 -3.43 5.62
C VAL A 44 10.02 -4.36 4.89
N ALA A 45 10.11 -4.20 3.57
CA ALA A 45 10.97 -5.01 2.72
C ALA A 45 12.14 -4.15 2.20
N GLY A 46 13.09 -3.86 3.09
CA GLY A 46 14.27 -3.04 2.75
C GLY A 46 13.98 -1.53 2.61
N ALA A 47 14.98 -0.79 2.12
CA ALA A 47 14.93 0.66 2.03
C ALA A 47 13.91 1.10 0.95
N GLY A 48 12.76 1.59 1.40
CA GLY A 48 11.76 2.22 0.53
C GLY A 48 10.72 1.28 -0.07
N LYS A 49 10.50 0.08 0.48
CA LYS A 49 9.30 -0.73 0.19
C LYS A 49 8.53 -1.02 1.46
N THR A 50 7.21 -1.00 1.38
CA THR A 50 6.34 -1.30 2.51
C THR A 50 5.14 -2.08 2.03
N ARG A 51 4.88 -3.20 2.70
CA ARG A 51 3.69 -4.01 2.55
C ARG A 51 2.67 -3.61 3.60
N ILE A 52 1.45 -3.37 3.18
CA ILE A 52 0.31 -3.10 4.03
C ILE A 52 -0.61 -4.31 3.94
N VAL A 53 -1.04 -4.84 5.07
CA VAL A 53 -1.95 -5.99 5.11
C VAL A 53 -3.16 -5.62 5.94
N PHE A 54 -4.35 -5.71 5.34
CA PHE A 54 -5.62 -5.61 6.03
C PHE A 54 -6.16 -7.02 6.24
N ASP A 55 -6.29 -7.44 7.49
CA ASP A 55 -6.97 -8.68 7.84
C ASP A 55 -8.47 -8.39 7.94
N VAL A 56 -9.25 -8.99 7.05
CA VAL A 56 -10.69 -8.74 6.91
C VAL A 56 -11.46 -10.05 7.05
N LYS A 57 -12.51 -10.05 7.87
CA LYS A 57 -13.48 -11.14 7.91
C LYS A 57 -14.48 -10.93 6.77
N GLY A 58 -14.67 -11.95 5.94
CA GLY A 58 -15.42 -11.84 4.69
C GLY A 58 -14.59 -11.26 3.55
N ALA A 59 -15.03 -11.48 2.32
CA ALA A 59 -14.32 -11.00 1.14
C ALA A 59 -14.43 -9.46 1.04
N PRO A 60 -13.30 -8.72 1.02
CA PRO A 60 -13.34 -7.27 0.93
C PRO A 60 -13.68 -6.82 -0.50
N ASP A 61 -14.69 -5.96 -0.63
CA ASP A 61 -14.90 -5.14 -1.83
C ASP A 61 -14.24 -3.79 -1.62
N TYR A 62 -13.18 -3.49 -2.39
CA TYR A 62 -12.30 -2.36 -2.11
C TYR A 62 -11.88 -1.57 -3.35
N ALA A 63 -11.57 -0.29 -3.12
CA ALA A 63 -10.92 0.59 -4.09
C ALA A 63 -9.76 1.33 -3.42
N ILE A 64 -8.66 1.51 -4.16
CA ILE A 64 -7.51 2.31 -3.70
C ILE A 64 -7.54 3.65 -4.42
N LYS A 65 -7.49 4.74 -3.65
CA LYS A 65 -7.48 6.12 -4.16
C LYS A 65 -6.31 6.89 -3.57
N GLY A 66 -5.88 7.95 -4.26
CA GLY A 66 -4.91 8.91 -3.74
C GLY A 66 -5.56 10.23 -3.34
N ASP A 67 -4.80 11.08 -2.66
CA ASP A 67 -5.16 12.49 -2.60
C ASP A 67 -5.03 13.13 -3.99
N GLY A 68 -6.11 13.79 -4.45
CA GLY A 68 -6.06 14.56 -5.71
C GLY A 68 -5.06 15.72 -5.69
N ALA A 69 -4.53 16.07 -4.51
CA ALA A 69 -3.54 17.12 -4.30
C ALA A 69 -2.08 16.65 -4.43
N GLY A 70 -1.81 15.33 -4.47
CA GLY A 70 -0.45 14.80 -4.54
C GLY A 70 0.38 15.09 -3.28
N ALA A 71 -0.28 15.16 -2.12
CA ALA A 71 0.36 15.30 -0.82
C ALA A 71 0.80 13.95 -0.23
N GLY A 72 0.64 12.87 -1.01
CA GLY A 72 1.12 11.53 -0.66
C GLY A 72 0.24 10.91 0.41
N ARG A 73 -1.06 10.81 0.18
CA ARG A 73 -1.98 10.02 1.00
C ARG A 73 -2.66 9.00 0.12
N LEU A 74 -2.74 7.77 0.61
CA LEU A 74 -3.57 6.72 0.05
C LEU A 74 -4.84 6.57 0.89
N PHE A 75 -5.92 6.19 0.23
CA PHE A 75 -7.18 5.82 0.84
C PHE A 75 -7.55 4.44 0.34
N VAL A 76 -7.84 3.53 1.26
CA VAL A 76 -8.46 2.25 0.92
C VAL A 76 -9.91 2.35 1.32
N GLU A 77 -10.79 2.45 0.33
CA GLU A 77 -12.24 2.50 0.51
C GLU A 77 -12.78 1.08 0.44
N PHE A 78 -13.72 0.75 1.33
CA PHE A 78 -14.37 -0.55 1.37
C PHE A 78 -15.88 -0.38 1.18
N ALA A 79 -16.43 -0.99 0.13
CA ALA A 79 -17.85 -0.83 -0.22
C ALA A 79 -18.77 -1.67 0.68
N ASN A 80 -18.27 -2.79 1.22
CA ASN A 80 -19.06 -3.75 2.01
C ASN A 80 -18.63 -3.87 3.48
N LEU A 81 -17.88 -2.88 4.01
CA LEU A 81 -17.37 -2.91 5.37
C LEU A 81 -18.44 -2.47 6.37
N ALA A 82 -18.88 -3.39 7.23
CA ALA A 82 -19.91 -3.13 8.23
C ALA A 82 -19.36 -2.77 9.60
N SER A 83 -18.17 -3.26 9.96
CA SER A 83 -17.58 -2.98 11.26
C SER A 83 -16.06 -3.00 11.24
N VAL A 84 -15.47 -2.38 12.27
CA VAL A 84 -14.02 -2.29 12.46
C VAL A 84 -13.69 -2.61 13.91
N HIS A 85 -12.80 -3.58 14.10
CA HIS A 85 -12.26 -3.94 15.39
C HIS A 85 -11.55 -2.72 16.03
N PRO A 86 -11.70 -2.46 17.35
CA PRO A 86 -11.11 -1.30 18.00
C PRO A 86 -9.63 -1.09 17.70
N ASP A 87 -8.84 -2.18 17.73
CA ASP A 87 -7.40 -2.15 17.47
C ASP A 87 -7.03 -1.79 16.02
N ALA A 88 -7.96 -1.95 15.08
CA ALA A 88 -7.76 -1.60 13.67
C ALA A 88 -8.19 -0.16 13.34
N ARG A 89 -8.86 0.56 14.27
CA ARG A 89 -9.36 1.92 14.01
C ARG A 89 -8.24 2.94 13.82
N ALA A 90 -7.14 2.79 14.56
CA ALA A 90 -5.99 3.66 14.44
C ALA A 90 -4.71 2.87 14.76
N VAL A 91 -3.87 2.69 13.75
CA VAL A 91 -2.63 1.93 13.86
C VAL A 91 -1.45 2.83 13.53
N LYS A 92 -0.42 2.80 14.38
CA LYS A 92 0.84 3.49 14.12
C LYS A 92 1.49 2.90 12.86
N GLY A 93 1.89 3.76 11.93
CA GLY A 93 2.47 3.34 10.67
C GLY A 93 3.90 2.84 10.81
N ARG A 94 4.41 2.27 9.72
CA ARG A 94 5.80 1.80 9.59
C ARG A 94 6.27 2.00 8.15
N GLY A 95 7.58 2.22 7.98
CA GLY A 95 8.19 2.39 6.66
C GLY A 95 7.67 3.63 5.94
N LEU A 96 7.04 3.44 4.78
CA LEU A 96 6.48 4.53 3.98
C LEU A 96 5.14 5.06 4.52
N ILE A 97 4.51 4.37 5.46
CA ILE A 97 3.20 4.73 6.01
C ILE A 97 3.39 5.40 7.37
N LYS A 98 2.82 6.60 7.57
CA LYS A 98 2.86 7.32 8.85
C LYS A 98 1.86 6.74 9.86
N SER A 99 0.66 6.40 9.39
CA SER A 99 -0.41 5.79 10.19
C SER A 99 -1.43 5.11 9.28
N ALA A 100 -2.28 4.27 9.85
CA ALA A 100 -3.56 3.88 9.27
C ALA A 100 -4.69 4.36 10.19
N THR A 101 -5.64 5.10 9.65
CA THR A 101 -6.75 5.65 10.43
C THR A 101 -8.07 5.40 9.71
N TYR A 102 -8.98 4.72 10.39
CA TYR A 102 -10.33 4.48 9.91
C TYR A 102 -11.17 5.76 9.96
N ASP A 103 -11.89 6.04 8.88
CA ASP A 103 -12.81 7.16 8.71
C ASP A 103 -14.18 6.61 8.30
N PRO A 104 -15.14 6.53 9.24
CA PRO A 104 -16.49 6.02 8.97
C PRO A 104 -17.38 7.01 8.20
N ASN A 105 -17.03 8.31 8.17
CA ASN A 105 -17.89 9.38 7.65
C ASN A 105 -17.42 9.89 6.28
N ALA A 106 -16.63 9.09 5.57
CA ALA A 106 -16.22 9.42 4.23
C ALA A 106 -17.41 9.39 3.27
N ARG A 107 -17.49 10.39 2.39
CA ARG A 107 -18.68 10.73 1.57
C ARG A 107 -19.26 9.59 0.71
N ALA A 108 -18.50 8.52 0.44
CA ALA A 108 -18.89 7.47 -0.50
C ALA A 108 -18.86 6.05 0.12
N ALA A 109 -17.87 5.77 0.97
CA ALA A 109 -17.67 4.46 1.58
C ALA A 109 -16.78 4.60 2.81
N ALA A 110 -16.93 3.67 3.76
CA ALA A 110 -16.02 3.55 4.88
C ALA A 110 -14.58 3.39 4.37
N ARG A 111 -13.62 4.14 4.89
CA ARG A 111 -12.25 4.13 4.35
C ARG A 111 -11.17 4.12 5.42
N VAL A 112 -9.99 3.65 5.06
CA VAL A 112 -8.77 3.79 5.85
C VAL A 112 -7.83 4.76 5.16
N ALA A 113 -7.52 5.86 5.85
CA ALA A 113 -6.54 6.84 5.41
C ALA A 113 -5.12 6.39 5.78
N LEU A 114 -4.24 6.44 4.80
CA LEU A 114 -2.83 6.03 4.87
C LEU A 114 -1.94 7.20 4.44
N PRO A 115 -1.65 8.16 5.34
CA PRO A 115 -0.68 9.20 5.05
C PRO A 115 0.71 8.61 4.82
N LEU A 116 1.36 9.00 3.72
CA LEU A 116 2.70 8.55 3.36
C LEU A 116 3.77 9.50 3.91
N THR A 117 4.96 8.96 4.19
CA THR A 117 6.15 9.73 4.57
C THR A 117 6.70 10.54 3.41
N ARG A 118 6.50 10.06 2.19
CA ARG A 118 6.88 10.66 0.91
C ARG A 118 6.08 9.97 -0.21
N PRO A 119 6.03 10.51 -1.44
CA PRO A 119 5.33 9.85 -2.53
C PRO A 119 5.81 8.40 -2.74
N ALA A 120 4.85 7.51 -2.99
CA ALA A 120 5.10 6.09 -3.17
C ALA A 120 4.11 5.53 -4.17
N LYS A 121 4.56 4.76 -5.15
CA LYS A 121 3.70 4.09 -6.13
C LYS A 121 3.17 2.77 -5.56
N ILE A 122 2.00 2.36 -6.04
CA ILE A 122 1.46 1.02 -5.78
C ILE A 122 2.17 0.06 -6.73
N ASP A 123 2.83 -0.94 -6.17
CA ASP A 123 3.48 -2.02 -6.94
C ASP A 123 2.50 -3.16 -7.23
N GLY A 124 1.56 -3.41 -6.32
CA GLY A 124 0.52 -4.41 -6.49
C GLY A 124 -0.50 -4.39 -5.35
N ALA A 125 -1.72 -4.82 -5.65
CA ALA A 125 -2.77 -5.02 -4.67
C ALA A 125 -3.54 -6.29 -4.99
N PHE A 126 -3.69 -7.19 -4.02
CA PHE A 126 -4.37 -8.46 -4.22
C PHE A 126 -4.96 -8.99 -2.91
N VAL A 127 -5.94 -9.88 -3.02
CA VAL A 127 -6.60 -10.52 -1.87
C VAL A 127 -6.14 -11.96 -1.78
N ILE A 128 -5.68 -12.36 -0.60
CA ILE A 128 -5.43 -13.76 -0.26
C ILE A 128 -6.70 -14.29 0.42
N PRO A 129 -7.34 -15.35 -0.11
CA PRO A 129 -8.49 -15.95 0.54
C PRO A 129 -8.08 -16.64 1.86
N PRO A 130 -9.06 -16.95 2.72
CA PRO A 130 -8.84 -17.76 3.91
C PRO A 130 -8.15 -19.10 3.55
N SER A 131 -7.36 -19.60 4.49
CA SER A 131 -6.63 -20.87 4.35
C SER A 131 -6.64 -21.63 5.67
N SER A 132 -6.24 -22.90 5.66
CA SER A 132 -6.09 -23.69 6.89
C SER A 132 -5.10 -23.00 7.84
N GLY A 133 -5.61 -22.46 8.95
CA GLY A 133 -4.83 -21.71 9.94
C GLY A 133 -5.02 -20.18 9.90
N ASN A 134 -5.75 -19.64 8.93
CA ASN A 134 -6.22 -18.26 8.96
C ASN A 134 -7.57 -18.11 8.24
N GLU A 135 -8.61 -17.85 9.01
CA GLU A 135 -9.98 -17.67 8.52
C GLU A 135 -10.24 -16.28 7.90
N LEU A 136 -9.28 -15.36 8.00
CA LEU A 136 -9.42 -14.00 7.49
C LEU A 136 -8.89 -13.88 6.06
N HIS A 137 -9.60 -13.12 5.24
CA HIS A 137 -9.07 -12.61 3.99
C HIS A 137 -7.95 -11.62 4.29
N ARG A 138 -6.91 -11.59 3.45
CA ARG A 138 -5.85 -10.59 3.55
C ARG A 138 -5.82 -9.76 2.29
N LEU A 139 -6.23 -8.50 2.40
CA LEU A 139 -5.95 -7.52 1.36
C LEU A 139 -4.50 -7.03 1.56
N VAL A 140 -3.65 -7.35 0.60
CA VAL A 140 -2.23 -6.99 0.59
C VAL A 140 -2.01 -5.88 -0.42
N ILE A 141 -1.36 -4.80 0.01
CA ILE A 141 -0.98 -3.68 -0.84
C ILE A 141 0.52 -3.45 -0.67
N ASP A 142 1.26 -3.64 -1.74
CA ASP A 142 2.70 -3.37 -1.78
C ASP A 142 2.94 -1.99 -2.38
N VAL A 143 3.71 -1.17 -1.68
CA VAL A 143 4.10 0.17 -2.14
C VAL A 143 5.61 0.34 -2.13
N SER A 144 6.09 1.13 -3.06
CA SER A 144 7.49 1.53 -3.14
C SER A 144 7.65 3.03 -3.32
N ALA A 145 8.75 3.52 -2.77
CA ALA A 145 9.32 4.82 -3.00
C ALA A 145 9.20 5.28 -4.46
N ALA A 146 8.58 6.44 -4.71
CA ALA A 146 8.48 6.98 -6.06
C ALA A 146 8.42 8.52 -6.07
N ASP A 147 8.42 9.11 -7.25
CA ASP A 147 8.06 10.52 -7.45
C ASP A 147 6.53 10.69 -7.54
N LYS A 148 6.08 11.95 -7.67
CA LYS A 148 4.65 12.26 -7.77
C LYS A 148 4.03 11.74 -9.05
N VAL A 149 4.75 11.79 -10.17
CA VAL A 149 4.24 11.36 -11.47
C VAL A 149 3.92 9.86 -11.44
N ALA A 150 4.84 9.04 -10.94
CA ALA A 150 4.66 7.61 -10.77
C ALA A 150 3.57 7.27 -9.74
N PHE A 151 3.41 8.10 -8.69
CA PHE A 151 2.29 7.96 -7.75
C PHE A 151 0.93 8.11 -8.45
N PHE A 152 0.71 9.20 -9.18
CA PHE A 152 -0.55 9.43 -9.90
C PHE A 152 -0.78 8.39 -10.99
N ALA A 153 0.25 8.02 -11.74
CA ALA A 153 0.17 6.97 -12.74
C ALA A 153 -0.27 5.63 -12.14
N SER A 154 0.24 5.25 -10.96
CA SER A 154 -0.16 4.01 -10.26
C SER A 154 -1.62 4.00 -9.79
N LEU A 155 -2.26 5.17 -9.73
CA LEU A 155 -3.67 5.34 -9.39
C LEU A 155 -4.57 5.50 -10.62
N GLY A 156 -4.01 5.44 -11.84
CA GLY A 156 -4.73 5.73 -13.08
C GLY A 156 -5.16 7.19 -13.20
N LEU A 157 -4.50 8.11 -12.48
CA LEU A 157 -4.80 9.53 -12.47
C LEU A 157 -3.78 10.30 -13.32
N ALA A 158 -4.24 11.36 -13.98
CA ALA A 158 -3.32 12.32 -14.59
C ALA A 158 -2.55 13.05 -13.48
N ALA A 159 -1.23 13.15 -13.64
CA ALA A 159 -0.43 13.97 -12.74
C ALA A 159 -0.88 15.44 -12.86
N PRO A 160 -1.01 16.18 -11.74
CA PRO A 160 -1.20 17.62 -11.80
C PRO A 160 -0.08 18.24 -12.65
N PRO A 161 -0.37 19.28 -13.46
CA PRO A 161 0.66 19.96 -14.20
C PRO A 161 1.70 20.45 -13.20
N GLU A 162 2.90 19.85 -13.25
CA GLU A 162 4.01 20.38 -12.49
C GLU A 162 4.20 21.80 -13.00
N LYS A 163 4.02 22.79 -12.11
CA LYS A 163 4.52 24.14 -12.40
C LYS A 163 6.02 23.95 -12.50
N SER A 164 6.51 23.74 -13.71
CA SER A 164 7.91 23.59 -14.04
C SER A 164 8.64 24.77 -13.41
N ALA A 165 9.28 24.52 -12.28
CA ALA A 165 10.28 25.44 -11.79
C ALA A 165 11.40 25.36 -12.82
N THR A 166 11.41 26.33 -13.73
CA THR A 166 12.53 26.63 -14.62
C THR A 166 13.77 26.83 -13.76
N ARG A 167 14.46 25.74 -13.46
CA ARG A 167 15.83 25.69 -12.97
C ARG A 167 16.67 24.89 -13.96
N GLN A 168 16.75 25.41 -15.16
CA GLN A 168 17.93 25.33 -16.01
C GLN A 168 18.14 26.78 -16.46
N GLY A 169 19.12 27.52 -15.95
CA GLY A 169 20.50 27.13 -15.84
C GLY A 169 21.26 27.97 -16.86
N LYS A 170 21.42 29.26 -16.53
CA LYS A 170 22.28 30.18 -17.27
C LYS A 170 23.67 29.54 -17.37
N ALA A 171 24.08 29.22 -18.59
CA ALA A 171 25.38 28.63 -18.90
C ALA A 171 26.53 29.37 -18.20
N PRO A 172 27.46 28.67 -17.53
CA PRO A 172 28.77 29.22 -17.28
C PRO A 172 29.48 29.29 -18.64
N LYS A 173 29.83 30.50 -19.09
CA LYS A 173 30.74 30.69 -20.21
C LYS A 173 32.05 29.96 -19.88
N ALA A 174 32.34 28.92 -20.65
CA ALA A 174 33.67 28.33 -20.72
C ALA A 174 34.63 29.38 -21.29
N GLY A 175 35.45 29.97 -20.42
CA GLY A 175 36.66 30.67 -20.81
C GLY A 175 37.79 29.66 -20.96
N THR A 176 38.13 29.31 -22.19
CA THR A 176 39.35 28.54 -22.49
C THR A 176 40.48 29.52 -22.81
N LYS A 177 41.51 29.53 -21.96
CA LYS A 177 42.91 29.96 -22.15
C LYS A 177 43.52 29.97 -20.73
N SER A 178 44.70 29.47 -20.42
CA SER A 178 45.73 28.69 -21.09
C SER A 178 46.71 28.31 -19.96
N ALA A 179 47.45 27.23 -20.16
CA ALA A 179 48.44 26.64 -19.26
C ALA A 179 49.37 27.62 -18.51
N SER A 180 49.75 27.24 -17.29
CA SER A 180 51.18 27.07 -16.92
C SER A 180 51.33 26.44 -15.52
N THR A 181 51.88 25.23 -15.47
CA THR A 181 52.66 24.74 -14.32
C THR A 181 54.06 25.37 -14.40
N PRO A 182 54.67 25.74 -13.27
CA PRO A 182 55.86 24.99 -12.87
C PRO A 182 55.85 24.63 -11.37
N ALA A 183 56.32 23.43 -11.06
CA ALA A 183 56.76 23.02 -9.73
C ALA A 183 58.00 23.84 -9.30
N PRO A 184 58.31 23.93 -8.00
CA PRO A 184 59.18 22.90 -7.40
C PRO A 184 58.83 22.52 -5.94
N SER A 185 59.06 21.25 -5.60
CA SER A 185 59.30 20.77 -4.22
C SER A 185 60.75 21.17 -3.79
N PRO A 186 61.22 21.12 -2.50
CA PRO A 186 61.12 19.93 -1.62
C PRO A 186 61.18 20.15 -0.07
N LYS A 187 61.05 19.02 0.64
CA LYS A 187 61.59 18.60 1.97
C LYS A 187 60.48 18.21 2.97
N ARG A 188 60.31 16.91 3.28
CA ARG A 188 61.15 15.99 4.09
C ARG A 188 60.64 15.96 5.53
N GLN A 189 59.93 14.89 5.92
CA GLN A 189 60.38 14.08 7.06
C GLN A 189 59.64 12.73 7.14
N THR A 190 60.48 11.74 7.32
CA THR A 190 60.28 10.31 7.50
C THR A 190 60.19 10.00 9.00
N ALA A 191 59.26 9.14 9.43
CA ALA A 191 59.38 8.21 10.57
C ALA A 191 58.05 7.41 10.65
N GLN A 192 57.97 6.14 10.26
CA GLN A 192 58.43 4.88 10.88
C GLN A 192 57.75 4.45 12.20
N LEU A 193 57.25 3.20 12.17
CA LEU A 193 57.06 2.18 13.24
C LEU A 193 55.97 2.49 14.29
N GLU A 194 55.12 1.60 14.81
CA GLU A 194 54.78 0.16 14.71
C GLU A 194 53.43 -0.03 15.47
N PRO A 195 52.80 -1.23 15.51
CA PRO A 195 51.45 -1.44 16.04
C PRO A 195 51.43 -1.77 17.54
N ASP A 196 50.46 -1.25 18.28
CA ASP A 196 50.11 -1.75 19.62
C ASP A 196 48.68 -2.31 19.61
N ALA A 197 48.62 -3.64 19.72
CA ALA A 197 47.44 -4.41 20.03
C ALA A 197 47.64 -5.02 21.42
N ALA A 198 46.96 -4.48 22.43
CA ALA A 198 46.63 -5.18 23.67
C ALA A 198 45.61 -4.35 24.49
N ASP A 199 44.84 -5.07 25.29
CA ASP A 199 44.13 -4.62 26.50
C ASP A 199 42.85 -3.80 26.35
N ASN A 200 41.71 -4.50 26.34
CA ASN A 200 40.63 -4.14 27.27
C ASN A 200 39.75 -5.35 27.66
N ILE A 201 40.27 -6.16 28.58
CA ILE A 201 39.47 -7.09 29.39
C ILE A 201 39.33 -6.46 30.78
N SER A 202 38.21 -5.81 31.06
CA SER A 202 37.57 -5.80 32.39
C SER A 202 36.40 -4.82 32.42
N ASN A 203 35.17 -5.34 32.47
CA ASN A 203 34.08 -4.71 33.23
C ASN A 203 33.02 -5.77 33.55
N ILE A 204 33.40 -6.64 34.49
CA ILE A 204 32.52 -7.56 35.19
C ILE A 204 31.93 -6.83 36.41
N LYS A 205 30.60 -6.76 36.42
CA LYS A 205 29.65 -6.75 37.55
C LYS A 205 30.04 -5.97 38.82
N ILE A 206 29.34 -4.86 39.05
CA ILE A 206 28.92 -4.42 40.38
C ILE A 206 27.41 -4.58 40.46
N PHE A 207 26.97 -5.56 41.23
CA PHE A 207 25.57 -5.76 41.62
C PHE A 207 25.43 -5.11 43.00
N CYS A 208 24.73 -3.98 43.08
CA CYS A 208 24.32 -3.40 44.35
C CYS A 208 23.06 -4.09 44.85
N ILE A 209 23.03 -4.16 46.17
CA ILE A 209 22.08 -4.76 47.10
C ILE A 209 20.73 -4.02 47.04
#